data_AF-A0A3S0UY16-F1
#
_entry.id   AF-A0A3S0UY16-F1
#
_cell.length_a   1.000
_cell.length_b   1.000
_cell.length_c   1.000
_cell.angle_alpha   90.00
_cell.angle_beta   90.00
_cell.angle_gamma   90.00
#
_symmetry.space_group_name_H-M   'P 1'
#
loop_
_entity.id
_entity.type
_entity.pdbx_description
1 polymer ?
#
loop_
_entity_poly.entity_id
_entity_poly.type
_entity_poly.pdbx_seq_one_letter_code
_entity_poly.pdbx_strand_id
1 'polypeptide(L)'
;MPRIVIFLDLDDTILQTAPKCPPGEPLLPAALDRTGQALSFMTRAQRRLLSFWLERGTVIPVTGRTDEALDRVAIEFISWRITHHGAVIRQPDGQLPAWWYSDVRPLLMAAQPLLWALHAQLGADAAAGGYRVRSHSVSEWLTYLSVKSDDGGAALVQVQARLHAMGLPPELALHRNGNNLAVLVRGAQKQDAVQRVADELAREGPIVSIGAGDSLTDIPFLRACDFALVPRGSQIQDETWGEYLA
;
A
#
# COMPACT_ATOMS: atom_id res chain seq x y z
N MET A 1 -20.93 -18.99 12.35
CA MET A 1 -20.19 -17.87 12.98
C MET A 1 -19.59 -17.03 11.86
N PRO A 2 -19.55 -15.69 11.96
CA PRO A 2 -18.91 -14.85 10.95
C PRO A 2 -17.43 -15.22 10.76
N ARG A 3 -16.93 -15.18 9.52
CA ARG A 3 -15.51 -15.41 9.20
C ARG A 3 -14.69 -14.17 9.54
N ILE A 4 -13.49 -14.32 10.10
CA ILE A 4 -12.59 -13.17 10.35
C ILE A 4 -11.78 -12.91 9.08
N VAL A 5 -11.82 -11.68 8.59
CA VAL A 5 -11.04 -11.20 7.44
C VAL A 5 -10.13 -10.07 7.89
N ILE A 6 -8.83 -10.19 7.60
CA ILE A 6 -7.81 -9.20 7.95
C ILE A 6 -7.30 -8.55 6.67
N PHE A 7 -7.63 -7.28 6.47
CA PHE A 7 -7.07 -6.43 5.42
C PHE A 7 -5.76 -5.82 5.93
N LEU A 8 -4.63 -6.31 5.43
CA LEU A 8 -3.31 -6.09 6.01
C LEU A 8 -2.42 -5.26 5.10
N ASP A 9 -2.14 -4.01 5.46
CA ASP A 9 -0.97 -3.32 4.91
C ASP A 9 0.34 -4.03 5.35
N LEU A 10 1.40 -3.86 4.56
CA LEU A 10 2.63 -4.64 4.72
C LEU A 10 3.76 -3.83 5.34
N ASP A 11 4.32 -2.89 4.58
CA ASP A 11 5.49 -2.12 4.95
C ASP A 11 5.17 -1.20 6.13
N ASP A 12 6.01 -1.24 7.16
CA ASP A 12 5.86 -0.52 8.43
C ASP A 12 4.64 -0.94 9.29
N THR A 13 3.78 -1.84 8.76
CA THR A 13 2.69 -2.49 9.51
C THR A 13 3.12 -3.83 10.12
N ILE A 14 3.37 -4.84 9.28
CA ILE A 14 3.74 -6.19 9.73
C ILE A 14 5.21 -6.51 9.45
N LEU A 15 5.86 -5.79 8.55
CA LEU A 15 7.27 -5.94 8.18
C LEU A 15 7.91 -4.58 7.89
N GLN A 16 9.23 -4.45 8.09
CA GLN A 16 9.94 -3.19 7.87
C GLN A 16 11.39 -3.42 7.48
N THR A 17 12.07 -2.40 6.94
CA THR A 17 13.50 -2.49 6.62
C THR A 17 14.36 -2.57 7.89
N ALA A 18 15.58 -3.11 7.77
CA ALA A 18 16.48 -3.30 8.92
C ALA A 18 16.70 -2.03 9.79
N PRO A 19 16.91 -0.82 9.21
CA PRO A 19 17.13 0.38 10.02
C PRO A 19 15.94 0.79 10.90
N LYS A 20 14.73 0.32 10.56
CA LYS A 20 13.49 0.59 11.32
C LYS A 20 13.20 -0.46 12.38
N CYS A 21 14.02 -1.50 12.47
CA CYS A 21 13.83 -2.54 13.47
C CYS A 21 14.43 -2.13 14.83
N PRO A 22 13.82 -2.53 15.96
CA PRO A 22 14.39 -2.25 17.27
C PRO A 22 15.80 -2.83 17.43
N PRO A 23 16.74 -2.10 18.07
CA PRO A 23 18.08 -2.61 18.32
C PRO A 23 18.07 -3.92 19.13
N GLY A 24 18.84 -4.92 18.68
CA GLY A 24 18.95 -6.22 19.35
C GLY A 24 17.77 -7.17 19.14
N GLU A 25 16.75 -6.78 18.38
CA GLU A 25 15.63 -7.68 18.04
C GLU A 25 16.08 -8.78 17.07
N PRO A 26 15.77 -10.07 17.33
CA PRO A 26 16.02 -11.15 16.38
C PRO A 26 15.16 -11.03 15.12
N LEU A 27 15.77 -10.51 14.05
CA LEU A 27 15.11 -10.28 12.77
C LEU A 27 15.10 -11.55 11.91
N LEU A 28 13.91 -11.90 11.42
CA LEU A 28 13.77 -12.89 10.35
C LEU A 28 13.46 -12.18 9.02
N PRO A 29 14.14 -12.53 7.93
CA PRO A 29 13.79 -12.05 6.60
C PRO A 29 12.33 -12.33 6.29
N ALA A 30 11.64 -11.30 5.81
CA ALA A 30 10.22 -11.30 5.51
C ALA A 30 9.91 -10.83 4.08
N ALA A 31 10.85 -10.11 3.44
CA ALA A 31 10.79 -9.87 2.01
C ALA A 31 12.19 -9.76 1.43
N LEU A 32 12.33 -10.15 0.16
CA LEU A 32 13.58 -10.08 -0.60
C LEU A 32 13.58 -8.91 -1.59
N ASP A 33 14.77 -8.37 -1.87
CA ASP A 33 14.98 -7.46 -2.98
C ASP A 33 15.08 -8.20 -4.33
N ARG A 34 15.35 -7.46 -5.40
CA ARG A 34 15.45 -8.02 -6.76
C ARG A 34 16.67 -8.93 -6.96
N THR A 35 17.66 -8.88 -6.08
CA THR A 35 18.86 -9.74 -6.11
C THR A 35 18.72 -10.97 -5.21
N GLY A 36 17.58 -11.12 -4.51
CA GLY A 36 17.34 -12.22 -3.58
C GLY A 36 17.87 -11.95 -2.17
N GLN A 37 18.40 -10.76 -1.89
CA GLN A 37 18.89 -10.40 -0.56
C GLN A 37 17.74 -9.97 0.34
N ALA A 38 17.82 -10.29 1.64
CA ALA A 38 16.84 -9.86 2.63
C ALA A 38 16.74 -8.32 2.69
N LEU A 39 15.53 -7.81 2.50
CA LEU A 39 15.22 -6.38 2.45
C LEU A 39 14.36 -5.93 3.63
N SER A 40 13.29 -6.68 3.90
CA SER A 40 12.36 -6.41 4.99
C SER A 40 12.37 -7.57 5.98
N PHE A 41 12.06 -7.25 7.23
CA PHE A 41 12.16 -8.15 8.38
C PHE A 41 10.91 -8.04 9.25
N MET A 42 10.66 -9.07 10.04
CA MET A 42 9.63 -9.08 11.08
C MET A 42 10.26 -9.27 12.46
N THR A 43 9.78 -8.49 13.43
CA THR A 43 10.02 -8.72 14.87
C THR A 43 9.31 -9.97 15.36
N ARG A 44 9.68 -10.49 16.53
CA ARG A 44 9.01 -11.63 17.16
C ARG A 44 7.53 -11.37 17.41
N ALA A 45 7.17 -10.15 17.82
CA ALA A 45 5.79 -9.75 18.07
C ALA A 45 4.95 -9.78 16.78
N GLN A 46 5.46 -9.18 15.70
CA GLN A 46 4.82 -9.20 14.39
C GLN A 46 4.60 -10.63 13.87
N ARG A 47 5.62 -11.50 13.99
CA ARG A 47 5.49 -12.92 13.61
C ARG A 47 4.42 -13.64 14.41
N ARG A 48 4.36 -13.41 15.72
CA ARG A 48 3.34 -14.03 16.58
C ARG A 48 1.94 -13.59 16.17
N LEU A 49 1.75 -12.30 15.91
CA LEU A 49 0.47 -11.75 15.48
C LEU A 49 0.04 -12.29 14.11
N LEU A 50 0.94 -12.27 13.13
CA LEU A 50 0.66 -12.79 11.79
C LEU A 50 0.32 -14.29 11.83
N SER A 51 1.09 -15.08 12.56
CA SER A 51 0.81 -16.52 12.73
C SER A 51 -0.58 -16.76 13.32
N PHE A 52 -0.99 -15.96 14.31
CA PHE A 52 -2.33 -16.04 14.87
C PHE A 52 -3.42 -15.68 13.85
N TRP A 53 -3.23 -14.62 13.06
CA TRP A 53 -4.20 -14.24 12.03
C TRP A 53 -4.33 -15.29 10.93
N LEU A 54 -3.22 -15.84 10.45
CA LEU A 54 -3.22 -16.91 9.45
C LEU A 54 -3.89 -18.19 9.97
N GLU A 55 -3.80 -18.48 11.28
CA GLU A 55 -4.46 -19.64 11.90
C GLU A 55 -5.98 -19.42 12.07
N ARG A 56 -6.43 -18.17 12.28
CA ARG A 56 -7.79 -17.86 12.75
C ARG A 56 -8.68 -17.13 11.75
N GLY A 57 -8.13 -16.67 10.64
CA GLY A 57 -8.87 -15.88 9.66
C GLY A 57 -8.22 -15.88 8.29
N THR A 58 -8.82 -15.11 7.39
CA THR A 58 -8.33 -14.89 6.04
C THR A 58 -7.54 -13.58 6.02
N VAL A 59 -6.24 -13.65 5.73
CA VAL A 59 -5.39 -12.46 5.59
C VAL A 59 -5.29 -12.08 4.11
N ILE A 60 -5.63 -10.83 3.81
CA ILE A 60 -5.62 -10.24 2.47
C ILE A 60 -4.63 -9.07 2.50
N PRO A 61 -3.53 -9.11 1.71
CA PRO A 61 -2.59 -8.00 1.66
C PRO A 61 -3.22 -6.81 0.96
N VAL A 62 -3.02 -5.61 1.51
CA VAL A 62 -3.48 -4.31 0.98
C VAL A 62 -2.29 -3.37 0.88
N THR A 63 -1.54 -3.46 -0.21
CA THR A 63 -0.18 -2.89 -0.29
C THR A 63 0.02 -1.92 -1.44
N GLY A 64 0.94 -0.97 -1.25
CA GLY A 64 1.48 -0.13 -2.33
C GLY A 64 2.47 -0.85 -3.25
N ARG A 65 2.88 -2.08 -2.90
CA ARG A 65 3.78 -2.90 -3.72
C ARG A 65 3.11 -3.33 -5.03
N THR A 66 3.92 -3.51 -6.08
CA THR A 66 3.48 -4.21 -7.30
C THR A 66 3.29 -5.71 -7.03
N ASP A 67 2.65 -6.43 -7.95
CA ASP A 67 2.52 -7.90 -7.85
C ASP A 67 3.88 -8.59 -7.68
N GLU A 68 4.87 -8.21 -8.50
CA GLU A 68 6.20 -8.82 -8.42
C GLU A 68 6.89 -8.48 -7.10
N ALA A 69 6.59 -7.33 -6.50
CA ALA A 69 7.12 -6.93 -5.21
C ALA A 69 6.41 -7.63 -4.04
N LEU A 70 5.14 -8.00 -4.20
CA LEU A 70 4.41 -8.85 -3.28
C LEU A 70 4.92 -10.30 -3.35
N ASP A 71 5.21 -10.82 -4.55
CA ASP A 71 5.71 -12.20 -4.73
C ASP A 71 7.06 -12.46 -4.03
N ARG A 72 7.80 -11.40 -3.69
CA ARG A 72 9.03 -11.49 -2.89
C ARG A 72 8.82 -11.41 -1.38
N VAL A 73 7.57 -11.31 -0.92
CA VAL A 73 7.20 -11.33 0.50
C VAL A 73 7.05 -12.79 0.95
N ALA A 74 7.72 -13.17 2.03
CA ALA A 74 7.71 -14.52 2.58
C ALA A 74 6.45 -14.77 3.45
N ILE A 75 5.28 -14.43 2.92
CA ILE A 75 3.97 -14.70 3.53
C ILE A 75 3.09 -15.33 2.45
N GLU A 76 2.53 -16.49 2.74
CA GLU A 76 1.63 -17.17 1.82
C GLU A 76 0.21 -16.60 1.93
N PHE A 77 -0.18 -15.77 0.97
CA PHE A 77 -1.54 -15.25 0.86
C PHE A 77 -2.36 -16.13 -0.08
N ILE A 78 -3.30 -16.90 0.47
CA ILE A 78 -4.11 -17.88 -0.26
C ILE A 78 -5.46 -17.33 -0.77
N SER A 79 -5.77 -16.07 -0.44
CA SER A 79 -7.04 -15.43 -0.78
C SER A 79 -6.84 -14.30 -1.80
N TRP A 80 -7.73 -13.31 -1.79
CA TRP A 80 -7.58 -12.09 -2.55
C TRP A 80 -6.26 -11.38 -2.24
N ARG A 81 -5.72 -10.65 -3.22
CA ARG A 81 -4.52 -9.83 -3.08
C ARG A 81 -4.79 -8.44 -3.65
N ILE A 82 -4.54 -7.40 -2.87
CA ILE A 82 -4.70 -6.00 -3.28
C ILE A 82 -3.30 -5.36 -3.35
N THR A 83 -2.87 -5.00 -4.56
CA THR A 83 -1.55 -4.46 -4.88
C THR A 83 -1.69 -3.12 -5.62
N HIS A 84 -0.57 -2.48 -5.96
CA HIS A 84 -0.53 -1.20 -6.67
C HIS A 84 -1.38 -0.11 -6.00
N HIS A 85 -1.30 -0.03 -4.66
CA HIS A 85 -2.10 0.90 -3.86
C HIS A 85 -3.62 0.73 -4.03
N GLY A 86 -4.11 -0.43 -4.47
CA GLY A 86 -5.53 -0.70 -4.72
C GLY A 86 -5.93 -0.80 -6.19
N ALA A 87 -5.04 -0.45 -7.12
CA ALA A 87 -5.37 -0.49 -8.55
C ALA A 87 -5.42 -1.91 -9.12
N VAL A 88 -4.80 -2.88 -8.44
CA VAL A 88 -4.77 -4.29 -8.86
C VAL A 88 -5.39 -5.14 -7.76
N ILE A 89 -6.45 -5.88 -8.11
CA ILE A 89 -7.15 -6.81 -7.21
C ILE A 89 -7.12 -8.18 -7.86
N ARG A 90 -6.37 -9.13 -7.29
CA ARG A 90 -6.32 -10.52 -7.77
C ARG A 90 -7.16 -11.42 -6.89
N GLN A 91 -7.93 -12.28 -7.52
CA GLN A 91 -8.65 -13.40 -6.90
C GLN A 91 -7.67 -14.46 -6.39
N PRO A 92 -8.13 -15.45 -5.59
CA PRO A 92 -7.31 -16.58 -5.14
C PRO A 92 -6.65 -17.36 -6.28
N ASP A 93 -7.28 -17.42 -7.46
CA ASP A 93 -6.73 -18.05 -8.67
C ASP A 93 -5.66 -17.20 -9.39
N GLY A 94 -5.36 -16.00 -8.85
CA GLY A 94 -4.40 -15.05 -9.40
C GLY A 94 -4.93 -14.17 -10.52
N GLN A 95 -6.17 -14.36 -10.98
CA GLN A 95 -6.76 -13.56 -12.06
C GLN A 95 -7.39 -12.27 -11.52
N LEU A 96 -7.47 -11.25 -12.39
CA LEU A 96 -8.29 -10.06 -12.11
C LEU A 96 -9.78 -10.47 -12.20
N PRO A 97 -10.64 -10.03 -11.28
CA PRO A 97 -12.07 -10.32 -11.36
C PRO A 97 -12.70 -9.60 -12.56
N ALA A 98 -13.79 -10.15 -13.11
CA ALA A 98 -14.43 -9.59 -14.31
C ALA A 98 -14.83 -8.11 -14.16
N TRP A 99 -15.32 -7.71 -12.99
CA TRP A 99 -15.70 -6.32 -12.70
C TRP A 99 -14.51 -5.36 -12.70
N TRP A 100 -13.27 -5.84 -12.54
CA TRP A 100 -12.10 -4.96 -12.61
C TRP A 100 -12.00 -4.28 -13.99
N TYR A 101 -12.34 -5.01 -15.06
CA TYR A 101 -12.30 -4.50 -16.42
C TYR A 101 -13.41 -3.51 -16.76
N SER A 102 -14.55 -3.59 -16.08
CA SER A 102 -15.67 -2.65 -16.24
C SER A 102 -15.54 -1.44 -15.32
N ASP A 103 -14.90 -1.58 -14.17
CA ASP A 103 -14.98 -0.57 -13.10
C ASP A 103 -13.66 0.14 -12.83
N VAL A 104 -12.53 -0.59 -12.82
CA VAL A 104 -11.21 -0.04 -12.48
C VAL A 104 -10.47 0.38 -13.74
N ARG A 105 -10.44 -0.49 -14.76
CA ARG A 105 -9.73 -0.20 -16.02
C ARG A 105 -10.15 1.13 -16.67
N PRO A 106 -11.45 1.51 -16.75
CA PRO A 106 -11.81 2.81 -17.33
C PRO A 106 -11.25 4.01 -16.57
N LEU A 107 -11.11 3.92 -15.24
CA LEU A 107 -10.49 4.96 -14.42
C LEU A 107 -9.00 5.10 -14.76
N LEU A 108 -8.29 3.96 -14.85
CA LEU A 108 -6.88 3.95 -15.25
C LEU A 108 -6.69 4.48 -16.69
N MET A 109 -7.57 4.08 -17.61
CA MET A 109 -7.60 4.58 -19.00
C MET A 109 -7.73 6.10 -19.05
N ALA A 110 -8.68 6.66 -18.31
CA ALA A 110 -8.91 8.11 -18.26
C ALA A 110 -7.70 8.86 -17.66
N ALA A 111 -7.03 8.27 -16.67
CA ALA A 111 -5.90 8.88 -15.99
C ALA A 111 -4.55 8.75 -16.75
N GLN A 112 -4.43 7.85 -17.73
CA GLN A 112 -3.19 7.59 -18.47
C GLN A 112 -2.50 8.87 -19.01
N PRO A 113 -3.19 9.78 -19.74
CA PRO A 113 -2.54 10.99 -20.24
C PRO A 113 -2.00 11.90 -19.13
N LEU A 114 -2.73 12.00 -18.02
CA LEU A 114 -2.35 12.81 -16.87
C LEU A 114 -1.11 12.24 -16.16
N LEU A 115 -1.08 10.93 -15.95
CA LEU A 115 0.06 10.26 -15.34
C LEU A 115 1.30 10.33 -16.23
N TRP A 116 1.19 10.17 -17.55
CA TRP A 116 2.35 10.33 -18.44
C TRP A 116 2.86 11.76 -18.51
N ALA A 117 1.98 12.75 -18.54
CA ALA A 117 2.37 14.16 -18.47
C ALA A 117 3.12 14.46 -17.18
N LEU A 118 2.60 14.01 -16.02
CA LEU A 118 3.26 14.17 -14.74
C LEU A 118 4.59 13.40 -14.65
N HIS A 119 4.66 12.19 -15.21
CA HIS A 119 5.90 11.42 -15.26
C HIS A 119 6.99 12.16 -16.03
N ALA A 120 6.65 12.71 -17.21
CA ALA A 120 7.58 13.50 -18.02
C ALA A 120 8.03 14.77 -17.29
N GLN A 121 7.09 15.51 -16.70
CA GLN A 121 7.39 16.72 -15.95
C GLN A 121 8.27 16.45 -14.72
N LEU A 122 7.90 15.47 -13.89
CA LEU A 122 8.69 15.11 -12.72
C LEU A 122 10.06 14.54 -13.11
N GLY A 123 10.13 13.79 -14.22
CA GLY A 123 11.35 13.20 -14.74
C GLY A 123 12.36 14.24 -15.23
N ALA A 124 11.91 15.33 -15.85
CA ALA A 124 12.78 16.41 -16.31
C ALA A 124 13.58 17.06 -15.18
N ASP A 125 12.99 17.17 -13.99
CA ASP A 125 13.61 17.80 -12.83
C ASP A 125 14.30 16.82 -11.89
N ALA A 126 14.15 15.51 -12.11
CA ALA A 126 14.52 14.45 -11.16
C ALA A 126 15.99 14.49 -10.75
N ALA A 127 16.90 14.60 -11.73
CA ALA A 127 18.34 14.63 -11.47
C ALA A 127 18.76 15.87 -10.68
N ALA A 128 18.25 17.05 -11.06
CA ALA A 128 18.56 18.31 -10.38
C ALA A 128 17.91 18.39 -8.98
N GLY A 129 16.75 17.76 -8.81
CA GLY A 129 16.01 17.72 -7.56
C GLY A 129 16.43 16.61 -6.59
N GLY A 130 17.38 15.74 -6.95
CA GLY A 130 17.86 14.67 -6.06
C GLY A 130 16.81 13.59 -5.78
N TYR A 131 15.97 13.26 -6.78
CA TYR A 131 14.96 12.22 -6.66
C TYR A 131 14.86 11.37 -7.92
N ARG A 132 14.14 10.24 -7.82
CA ARG A 132 13.82 9.36 -8.94
C ARG A 132 12.32 9.17 -9.06
N VAL A 133 11.83 9.19 -10.29
CA VAL A 133 10.45 8.87 -10.64
C VAL A 133 10.41 7.49 -11.28
N ARG A 134 9.40 6.68 -10.94
CA ARG A 134 9.11 5.42 -11.60
C ARG A 134 7.62 5.32 -11.88
N SER A 135 7.28 4.80 -13.05
CA SER A 135 5.94 4.40 -13.45
C SER A 135 5.73 2.91 -13.13
N HIS A 136 4.54 2.55 -12.63
CA HIS A 136 4.19 1.15 -12.35
C HIS A 136 2.88 0.78 -13.05
N SER A 137 2.84 -0.37 -13.71
CA SER A 137 1.73 -0.77 -14.56
C SER A 137 1.28 -2.19 -14.26
N VAL A 138 0.02 -2.49 -14.61
CA VAL A 138 -0.49 -3.86 -14.75
C VAL A 138 -0.86 -4.06 -16.21
N SER A 139 -0.22 -5.03 -16.86
CA SER A 139 -0.23 -5.12 -18.33
C SER A 139 0.11 -3.75 -18.96
N GLU A 140 -0.72 -3.22 -19.86
CA GLU A 140 -0.55 -1.91 -20.50
C GLU A 140 -1.06 -0.70 -19.67
N TRP A 141 -1.70 -0.93 -18.53
CA TRP A 141 -2.37 0.12 -17.76
C TRP A 141 -1.46 0.70 -16.69
N LEU A 142 -1.10 1.98 -16.82
CA LEU A 142 -0.36 2.71 -15.80
C LEU A 142 -1.23 2.89 -14.55
N THR A 143 -0.75 2.41 -13.41
CA THR A 143 -1.50 2.37 -12.15
C THR A 143 -1.16 3.53 -11.24
N TYR A 144 0.13 3.84 -11.09
CA TYR A 144 0.62 4.95 -10.28
C TYR A 144 2.04 5.36 -10.67
N LEU A 145 2.44 6.55 -10.22
CA LEU A 145 3.83 6.99 -10.20
C LEU A 145 4.37 6.93 -8.76
N SER A 146 5.61 6.50 -8.60
CA SER A 146 6.34 6.63 -7.34
C SER A 146 7.52 7.58 -7.49
N VAL A 147 7.70 8.46 -6.52
CA VAL A 147 8.85 9.35 -6.37
C VAL A 147 9.56 9.02 -5.07
N LYS A 148 10.87 8.76 -5.15
CA LYS A 148 11.73 8.51 -3.98
C LYS A 148 12.92 9.45 -4.05
N SER A 149 13.28 10.08 -2.94
CA SER A 149 14.48 10.92 -2.89
C SER A 149 15.73 10.10 -2.59
N ASP A 150 16.86 10.68 -2.96
CA ASP A 150 18.19 10.12 -2.68
C ASP A 150 18.67 10.46 -1.27
N ASP A 151 18.10 11.48 -0.65
CA ASP A 151 18.48 12.05 0.65
C ASP A 151 17.62 11.56 1.83
N GLY A 152 16.83 10.51 1.65
CA GLY A 152 15.99 9.94 2.72
C GLY A 152 14.68 10.69 3.00
N GLY A 153 14.36 11.77 2.26
CA GLY A 153 12.99 12.27 2.12
C GLY A 153 12.85 13.79 1.99
N ALA A 154 13.94 14.57 2.09
CA ALA A 154 13.86 16.03 2.11
C ALA A 154 13.45 16.60 0.74
N ALA A 155 14.00 16.07 -0.36
CA ALA A 155 13.55 16.46 -1.70
C ALA A 155 12.04 16.19 -1.93
N LEU A 156 11.46 15.16 -1.29
CA LEU A 156 10.02 14.87 -1.45
C LEU A 156 9.12 15.96 -0.87
N VAL A 157 9.58 16.73 0.14
CA VAL A 157 8.83 17.89 0.65
C VAL A 157 8.62 18.93 -0.45
N GLN A 158 9.68 19.22 -1.20
CA GLN A 158 9.63 20.20 -2.29
C GLN A 158 8.77 19.70 -3.45
N VAL A 159 8.93 18.42 -3.82
CA VAL A 159 8.10 17.79 -4.87
C VAL A 159 6.62 17.81 -4.47
N GLN A 160 6.29 17.46 -3.23
CA GLN A 160 4.92 17.51 -2.73
C GLN A 160 4.36 18.93 -2.76
N ALA A 161 5.11 19.92 -2.25
CA ALA A 161 4.67 21.32 -2.26
C ALA A 161 4.38 21.81 -3.69
N ARG A 162 5.22 21.42 -4.66
CA ARG A 162 5.00 21.72 -6.07
C ARG A 162 3.74 21.05 -6.62
N LEU A 163 3.54 19.77 -6.34
CA LEU A 163 2.33 19.05 -6.78
C LEU A 163 1.06 19.67 -6.18
N HIS A 164 1.10 20.13 -4.93
CA HIS A 164 -0.01 20.87 -4.33
C HIS A 164 -0.23 22.24 -5.00
N ALA A 165 0.84 23.00 -5.24
CA ALA A 165 0.75 24.32 -5.87
C ALA A 165 0.22 24.26 -7.31
N MET A 166 0.54 23.19 -8.06
CA MET A 166 -0.01 22.97 -9.40
C MET A 166 -1.49 22.61 -9.41
N GLY A 167 -2.03 22.12 -8.29
CA GLY A 167 -3.38 21.57 -8.21
C GLY A 167 -3.49 20.28 -9.00
N LEU A 168 -3.30 19.14 -8.32
CA LEU A 168 -3.48 17.84 -8.98
C LEU A 168 -4.87 17.74 -9.61
N PRO A 169 -4.98 17.19 -10.84
CA PRO A 169 -6.26 16.88 -11.46
C PRO A 169 -7.15 16.07 -10.50
N PRO A 170 -8.49 16.27 -10.55
CA PRO A 170 -9.41 15.60 -9.64
C PRO A 170 -9.35 14.07 -9.73
N GLU A 171 -8.91 13.51 -10.87
CA GLU A 171 -8.72 12.09 -11.10
C GLU A 171 -7.54 11.51 -10.31
N LEU A 172 -6.65 12.35 -9.79
CA LEU A 172 -5.43 11.94 -9.12
C LEU A 172 -5.46 12.23 -7.62
N ALA A 173 -4.74 11.40 -6.87
CA ALA A 173 -4.53 11.54 -5.43
C ALA A 173 -3.04 11.45 -5.11
N LEU A 174 -2.63 12.17 -4.06
CA LEU A 174 -1.28 12.11 -3.54
C LEU A 174 -1.23 11.23 -2.29
N HIS A 175 -0.23 10.36 -2.23
CA HIS A 175 0.07 9.52 -1.07
C HIS A 175 1.52 9.78 -0.65
N ARG A 176 1.77 9.99 0.65
CA ARG A 176 3.13 10.13 1.19
C ARG A 176 3.29 9.34 2.48
N ASN A 177 4.32 8.49 2.52
CA ASN A 177 4.83 7.87 3.74
C ASN A 177 6.36 7.82 3.68
N GLY A 178 7.04 8.49 4.62
CA GLY A 178 8.51 8.58 4.66
C GLY A 178 9.15 8.98 3.32
N ASN A 179 10.11 8.18 2.86
CA ASN A 179 10.79 8.36 1.57
C ASN A 179 10.01 7.73 0.37
N ASN A 180 8.69 7.80 0.40
CA ASN A 180 7.84 7.32 -0.68
C ASN A 180 6.68 8.30 -0.91
N LEU A 181 6.71 8.98 -2.04
CA LEU A 181 5.61 9.79 -2.55
C LEU A 181 5.00 9.07 -3.75
N ALA A 182 3.68 8.93 -3.79
CA ALA A 182 2.99 8.28 -4.89
C ALA A 182 1.85 9.14 -5.42
N VAL A 183 1.71 9.17 -6.75
CA VAL A 183 0.56 9.78 -7.44
C VAL A 183 -0.32 8.64 -7.93
N LEU A 184 -1.51 8.55 -7.36
CA LEU A 184 -2.47 7.46 -7.52
C LEU A 184 -3.68 7.92 -8.35
N VAL A 185 -4.45 6.97 -8.88
CA VAL A 185 -5.74 7.22 -9.54
C VAL A 185 -6.87 7.11 -8.52
N ARG A 186 -7.74 8.13 -8.43
CA ARG A 186 -8.93 8.08 -7.57
C ARG A 186 -9.94 7.04 -8.05
N GLY A 187 -10.56 6.35 -7.11
CA GLY A 187 -11.45 5.23 -7.39
C GLY A 187 -10.72 3.90 -7.65
N ALA A 188 -9.38 3.92 -7.69
CA ALA A 188 -8.51 2.75 -7.78
C ALA A 188 -7.50 2.73 -6.61
N GLN A 189 -7.94 3.12 -5.41
CA GLN A 189 -7.13 3.21 -4.21
C GLN A 189 -7.44 2.07 -3.23
N LYS A 190 -6.63 1.92 -2.17
CA LYS A 190 -6.73 0.82 -1.20
C LYS A 190 -8.15 0.68 -0.64
N GLN A 191 -8.80 1.78 -0.28
CA GLN A 191 -10.16 1.76 0.26
C GLN A 191 -11.20 1.28 -0.75
N ASP A 192 -11.05 1.67 -2.03
CA ASP A 192 -11.98 1.27 -3.09
C ASP A 192 -11.86 -0.25 -3.32
N ALA A 193 -10.63 -0.77 -3.30
CA ALA A 193 -10.36 -2.20 -3.43
C ALA A 193 -10.84 -3.01 -2.21
N VAL A 194 -10.58 -2.52 -1.00
CA VAL A 194 -11.03 -3.17 0.25
C VAL A 194 -12.54 -3.28 0.30
N GLN A 195 -13.27 -2.19 -0.03
CA GLN A 195 -14.73 -2.22 -0.04
C GLN A 195 -15.26 -3.27 -1.02
N ARG A 196 -14.71 -3.31 -2.24
CA ARG A 196 -15.14 -4.28 -3.26
C ARG A 196 -14.87 -5.73 -2.85
N VAL A 197 -13.69 -6.00 -2.31
CA VAL A 197 -13.34 -7.35 -1.84
C VAL A 197 -14.18 -7.74 -0.62
N ALA A 198 -14.44 -6.82 0.30
CA ALA A 198 -15.34 -7.07 1.43
C ALA A 198 -16.76 -7.41 0.95
N ASP A 199 -17.28 -6.69 -0.05
CA ASP A 199 -18.59 -6.97 -0.65
C ASP A 199 -18.63 -8.36 -1.32
N GLU A 200 -17.59 -8.75 -2.05
CA GLU A 200 -17.47 -10.11 -2.62
C GLU A 200 -17.53 -11.18 -1.52
N LEU A 201 -16.72 -11.01 -0.47
CA LEU A 201 -16.67 -11.97 0.64
C LEU A 201 -17.98 -12.00 1.44
N ALA A 202 -18.66 -10.87 1.61
CA ALA A 202 -19.93 -10.79 2.32
C ALA A 202 -21.05 -11.55 1.57
N ARG A 203 -20.99 -11.66 0.23
CA ARG A 203 -21.94 -12.46 -0.56
C ARG A 203 -21.78 -13.97 -0.32
N GLU A 204 -20.57 -14.41 0.02
CA GLU A 204 -20.31 -15.82 0.39
C GLU A 204 -20.73 -16.14 1.84
N GLY A 205 -21.00 -15.12 2.65
CA GLY A 205 -21.43 -15.25 4.04
C GLY A 205 -20.88 -14.14 4.93
N PRO A 206 -21.42 -14.00 6.16
CA PRO A 206 -21.06 -12.90 7.05
C PRO A 206 -19.58 -12.92 7.42
N ILE A 207 -18.97 -11.74 7.42
CA ILE A 207 -17.58 -11.51 7.82
C ILE A 207 -17.50 -10.55 9.02
N VAL A 208 -16.41 -10.63 9.77
CA VAL A 208 -15.93 -9.58 10.66
C VAL A 208 -14.60 -9.12 10.09
N SER A 209 -14.52 -7.85 9.73
CA SER A 209 -13.39 -7.25 9.03
C SER A 209 -12.48 -6.48 9.99
N ILE A 210 -11.17 -6.72 9.87
CA ILE A 210 -10.13 -6.03 10.63
C ILE A 210 -9.17 -5.39 9.63
N GLY A 211 -9.07 -4.07 9.62
CA GLY A 211 -8.04 -3.36 8.87
C GLY A 211 -6.77 -3.18 9.72
N ALA A 212 -5.59 -3.40 9.15
CA ALA A 212 -4.32 -3.11 9.81
C ALA A 212 -3.43 -2.24 8.90
N GLY A 213 -2.94 -1.11 9.41
CA GLY A 213 -2.16 -0.14 8.62
C GLY A 213 -1.40 0.87 9.47
N ASP A 214 -0.34 1.45 8.91
CA ASP A 214 0.58 2.37 9.58
C ASP A 214 0.42 3.82 9.10
N SER A 215 0.01 4.04 7.85
CA SER A 215 0.04 5.34 7.18
C SER A 215 -1.28 6.10 7.32
N LEU A 216 -1.23 7.43 7.38
CA LEU A 216 -2.45 8.26 7.29
C LEU A 216 -3.32 7.94 6.08
N THR A 217 -2.69 7.50 4.99
CA THR A 217 -3.38 7.12 3.75
C THR A 217 -4.05 5.75 3.80
N ASP A 218 -3.80 4.97 4.85
CA ASP A 218 -4.49 3.71 5.12
C ASP A 218 -5.80 3.95 5.87
N ILE A 219 -5.93 5.06 6.61
CA ILE A 219 -7.14 5.44 7.37
C ILE A 219 -8.43 5.25 6.58
N PRO A 220 -8.54 5.66 5.30
CA PRO A 220 -9.76 5.43 4.52
C PRO A 220 -10.18 3.95 4.44
N PHE A 221 -9.26 3.00 4.27
CA PHE A 221 -9.63 1.57 4.24
C PHE A 221 -9.80 1.00 5.64
N LEU A 222 -9.04 1.50 6.63
CA LEU A 222 -9.22 1.12 8.04
C LEU A 222 -10.63 1.48 8.54
N ARG A 223 -11.12 2.66 8.15
CA ARG A 223 -12.49 3.14 8.47
C ARG A 223 -13.60 2.35 7.78
N ALA A 224 -13.29 1.62 6.71
CA ALA A 224 -14.25 0.77 6.02
C ALA A 224 -14.39 -0.63 6.68
N CYS A 225 -13.51 -0.96 7.63
CA CYS A 225 -13.55 -2.22 8.37
C CYS A 225 -14.32 -2.08 9.70
N ASP A 226 -14.76 -3.21 10.28
CA ASP A 226 -15.44 -3.25 11.59
C ASP A 226 -14.49 -2.85 12.73
N PHE A 227 -13.22 -3.27 12.62
CA PHE A 227 -12.16 -2.92 13.56
C PHE A 227 -10.90 -2.47 12.81
N ALA A 228 -10.11 -1.63 13.47
CA ALA A 228 -8.81 -1.19 12.97
C ALA A 228 -7.70 -1.51 13.99
N LEU A 229 -6.53 -1.92 13.49
CA LEU A 229 -5.30 -2.08 14.25
C LEU A 229 -4.22 -1.17 13.67
N VAL A 230 -3.59 -0.39 14.53
CA VAL A 230 -2.53 0.56 14.16
C VAL A 230 -1.28 0.25 14.97
N PRO A 231 -0.13 -0.07 14.36
CA PRO A 231 1.12 -0.35 15.07
C PRO A 231 1.58 0.83 15.91
N ARG A 232 2.27 0.55 17.02
CA ARG A 232 2.93 1.58 17.83
C ARG A 232 4.03 2.28 17.04
N GLY A 233 4.09 3.61 17.14
CA GLY A 233 5.11 4.43 16.45
C GLY A 233 4.97 4.40 14.93
N SER A 234 3.74 4.20 14.44
CA SER A 234 3.39 4.39 13.04
C SER A 234 3.06 5.86 12.76
N GLN A 235 3.02 6.23 11.48
CA GLN A 235 2.65 7.58 11.06
C GLN A 235 1.29 8.01 11.64
N ILE A 236 0.30 7.10 11.65
CA ILE A 236 -1.02 7.38 12.25
C ILE A 236 -0.86 7.76 13.72
N GLN A 237 -0.11 6.98 14.52
CA GLN A 237 0.02 7.30 15.95
C GLN A 237 0.74 8.63 16.16
N ASP A 238 1.85 8.84 15.46
CA ASP A 238 2.69 10.02 15.65
C ASP A 238 1.95 11.31 15.23
N GLU A 239 1.18 11.27 14.13
CA GLU A 239 0.50 12.45 13.60
C GLU A 239 -0.93 12.67 14.15
N THR A 240 -1.60 11.64 14.70
CA THR A 240 -3.00 11.76 15.16
C THR A 240 -3.21 11.56 16.66
N TRP A 241 -2.29 10.87 17.35
CA TRP A 241 -2.38 10.64 18.80
C TRP A 241 -1.40 11.48 19.61
N GLY A 242 -0.52 12.24 18.96
CA GLY A 242 0.49 13.08 19.62
C GLY A 242 -0.10 14.07 20.63
N GLU A 243 -1.33 14.56 20.42
CA GLU A 243 -2.03 15.46 21.35
C GLU A 243 -2.42 14.81 22.69
N TYR A 244 -2.36 13.48 22.79
CA TYR A 244 -2.72 12.70 23.98
C TYR A 244 -1.50 12.12 24.72
N LEU A 245 -0.28 12.47 24.29
CA LEU A 245 0.95 12.14 25.01
C LEU A 245 1.10 13.11 26.18
N ALA A 246 0.70 12.66 27.38
CA ALA A 246 0.91 13.37 28.64
C ALA A 246 2.40 13.44 29.04
#